data_AF-A0A8T5L7A5-F1
#
_entry.id   AF-A0A8T5L7A5-F1
#
_cell.length_a   1.000
_cell.length_b   1.000
_cell.length_c   1.000
_cell.angle_alpha   90.00
_cell.angle_beta   90.00
_cell.angle_gamma   90.00
#
_symmetry.space_group_name_H-M   'P 1'
#
loop_
_entity.id
_entity.type
_entity.pdbx_description
1 polymer ?
#
loop_
_entity_poly.entity_id
_entity_poly.type
_entity_poly.pdbx_seq_one_letter_code
_entity_poly.pdbx_strand_id
1 'polypeptide(L)' 'MVEKRKLVASGSSVVAVIPKQWLEGNGLKAGDEVLMIANGDLKFQKMTGENIERIKNQLNNQMTSNPISSEGT' A
#
# COMPACT_ATOMS: atom_id res chain seq x y z
N MET A 1 -12.66 3.01 -7.15
CA MET A 1 -13.77 2.19 -6.61
C MET A 1 -13.25 1.50 -5.37
N VAL A 2 -13.94 1.60 -4.23
CA VAL A 2 -13.55 0.93 -2.98
C VAL A 2 -14.24 -0.44 -2.94
N GLU A 3 -13.49 -1.51 -2.75
CA GLU A 3 -14.03 -2.88 -2.71
C GLU A 3 -13.90 -3.48 -1.31
N LYS A 4 -14.98 -4.12 -0.83
CA LYS A 4 -14.96 -4.87 0.44
C LYS A 4 -14.50 -6.29 0.19
N ARG A 5 -13.47 -6.73 0.91
CA ARG A 5 -12.85 -8.06 0.78
C ARG A 5 -12.82 -8.76 2.13
N LYS A 6 -13.00 -10.08 2.14
CA LYS A 6 -12.84 -10.87 3.35
C LYS A 6 -11.35 -11.09 3.62
N LEU A 7 -10.94 -10.78 4.84
CA LEU A 7 -9.64 -11.15 5.40
C LEU A 7 -9.80 -12.47 6.15
N VAL A 8 -8.84 -13.38 5.97
CA VAL A 8 -8.81 -14.69 6.63
C VAL A 8 -7.50 -14.84 7.37
N ALA A 9 -7.55 -15.29 8.62
CA ALA A 9 -6.36 -15.61 9.38
C ALA A 9 -5.67 -16.86 8.80
N SER A 10 -4.36 -16.81 8.66
CA SER A 10 -3.51 -17.92 8.21
C SER A 10 -2.26 -17.96 9.08
N GLY A 11 -2.31 -18.75 10.16
CA GLY A 11 -1.25 -18.77 11.18
C GLY A 11 -1.08 -17.40 11.84
N SER A 12 0.14 -16.87 11.83
CA SER A 12 0.47 -15.52 12.32
C SER A 12 0.24 -14.40 11.29
N SER A 13 -0.34 -14.73 10.13
CA SER A 13 -0.57 -13.80 9.02
C SER A 13 -2.05 -13.63 8.69
N VAL A 14 -2.37 -12.58 7.92
CA VAL A 14 -3.70 -12.35 7.35
C VAL A 14 -3.63 -12.43 5.84
N VAL A 15 -4.58 -13.11 5.23
CA VAL A 15 -4.68 -13.30 3.78
C VAL A 15 -5.95 -12.62 3.27
N ALA A 16 -5.82 -11.87 2.18
CA ALA A 16 -6.95 -11.31 1.43
C ALA A 16 -7.21 -12.15 0.18
N VAL A 17 -8.48 -12.48 -0.08
CA VAL A 17 -8.87 -13.18 -1.31
C VAL A 17 -9.17 -12.16 -2.41
N ILE A 18 -8.28 -12.11 -3.40
CA ILE A 18 -8.33 -11.18 -4.54
C ILE A 18 -8.75 -11.94 -5.81
N PRO A 19 -9.63 -11.39 -6.68
CA PRO A 19 -10.02 -12.06 -7.91
C PRO A 19 -8.85 -12.07 -8.87
N LYS A 20 -8.78 -13.14 -9.65
CA LYS A 20 -7.78 -13.30 -10.69
C LYS A 20 -7.75 -12.12 -11.68
N GLN A 21 -8.93 -11.62 -12.09
CA GLN A 21 -9.04 -10.52 -13.04
C GLN A 21 -8.41 -9.22 -12.52
N TRP A 22 -8.51 -8.98 -11.20
CA TRP A 22 -7.89 -7.81 -10.59
C TRP A 22 -6.36 -7.92 -10.61
N LEU A 23 -5.82 -9.11 -10.33
CA LEU A 23 -4.37 -9.37 -10.40
C LEU A 23 -3.85 -9.18 -11.83
N GLU A 24 -4.54 -9.77 -12.81
CA GLU A 24 -4.20 -9.66 -14.22
C GLU A 24 -4.26 -8.22 -14.71
N GLY A 25 -5.31 -7.47 -14.35
CA GLY A 25 -5.45 -6.05 -14.67
C GLY A 25 -4.35 -5.17 -14.07
N ASN A 26 -3.68 -5.62 -13.01
CA ASN A 26 -2.53 -4.95 -12.39
C ASN A 26 -1.19 -5.59 -12.78
N GLY A 27 -1.17 -6.56 -13.70
CA GLY A 27 0.04 -7.23 -14.16
C GLY A 27 0.76 -8.03 -13.07
N LEU A 28 0.02 -8.53 -12.08
CA LEU A 28 0.51 -9.36 -10.97
C LEU A 28 0.32 -10.84 -11.27
N LYS A 29 1.33 -11.65 -10.96
CA LYS A 29 1.27 -13.11 -11.02
C LYS A 29 1.63 -13.73 -9.66
N ALA A 30 1.31 -15.02 -9.50
CA ALA A 30 1.73 -15.77 -8.32
C ALA A 30 3.26 -15.69 -8.14
N GLY A 31 3.70 -15.40 -6.92
CA GLY A 31 5.10 -15.21 -6.58
C GLY A 31 5.63 -13.79 -6.75
N ASP A 32 4.86 -12.85 -7.32
CA ASP A 32 5.26 -11.44 -7.36
C ASP A 32 5.19 -10.82 -5.95
N GLU A 33 6.20 -10.00 -5.63
CA GLU A 33 6.17 -9.13 -4.46
C GLU A 33 5.43 -7.82 -4.76
N VAL A 34 4.73 -7.29 -3.76
CA VAL A 34 3.92 -6.08 -3.88
C VAL A 34 4.24 -5.09 -2.78
N LEU A 35 4.15 -3.80 -3.12
CA LEU A 35 4.19 -2.71 -2.16
C LEU A 35 2.78 -2.45 -1.65
N MET A 36 2.63 -2.46 -0.32
CA MET A 36 1.40 -2.12 0.37
C MET A 36 1.56 -0.78 1.08
N ILE A 37 0.68 0.18 0.78
CA ILE A 37 0.59 1.45 1.50
C ILE A 37 -0.68 1.42 2.34
N ALA A 38 -0.55 1.69 3.64
CA ALA A 38 -1.66 1.77 4.58
C ALA A 38 -1.81 3.22 5.08
N ASN A 39 -2.72 3.99 4.48
CA ASN A 39 -2.94 5.40 4.80
C ASN A 39 -4.42 5.76 4.92
N GLY A 40 -5.17 4.94 5.66
CA GLY A 40 -6.64 4.98 5.72
C GLY A 40 -7.28 3.95 4.80
N ASP A 41 -6.67 3.72 3.63
CA ASP A 41 -6.97 2.62 2.71
C ASP A 41 -5.73 1.73 2.50
N LEU A 42 -5.95 0.47 2.13
CA LEU A 42 -4.89 -0.41 1.65
C LEU A 42 -4.74 -0.27 0.14
N LYS A 43 -3.57 0.17 -0.32
CA LYS A 43 -3.23 0.27 -1.74
C LYS A 43 -2.10 -0.70 -2.06
N PHE A 44 -2.30 -1.51 -3.09
CA PHE A 44 -1.35 -2.51 -3.56
C PHE A 44 -0.81 -2.12 -4.93
N GLN A 45 0.49 -2.25 -5.11
CA GLN A 45 1.16 -1.98 -6.38
C GLN A 45 2.29 -2.96 -6.61
N LYS A 46 2.60 -3.22 -7.87
CA LYS A 46 3.75 -4.06 -8.23
C LYS A 46 5.05 -3.45 -7.72
N MET A 47 5.90 -4.28 -7.12
CA MET A 47 7.20 -3.84 -6.65
C MET A 47 8.16 -3.62 -7.84
N THR A 48 8.34 -2.35 -8.22
CA THR A 48 9.29 -1.91 -9.25
C THR A 48 10.19 -0.82 -8.67
N GLY A 49 11.39 -0.62 -9.23
CA GLY A 49 12.30 0.43 -8.77
C GLY A 49 11.65 1.82 -8.78
N GLU A 50 10.95 2.15 -9.86
CA GLU A 50 10.17 3.39 -10.00
C GLU A 50 9.10 3.56 -8.90
N ASN A 51 8.32 2.51 -8.61
CA ASN A 51 7.29 2.58 -7.57
C ASN A 51 7.89 2.75 -6.18
N ILE A 52 9.03 2.11 -5.90
CA ILE A 52 9.76 2.27 -4.64
C ILE A 52 10.22 3.72 -4.48
N GLU A 53 10.83 4.30 -5.49
CA GLU A 53 11.29 5.70 -5.46
C GLU A 53 10.12 6.67 -5.30
N ARG A 54 9.03 6.46 -6.03
CA ARG A 54 7.82 7.29 -5.93
C ARG A 54 7.23 7.26 -4.51
N ILE A 55 7.16 6.08 -3.87
CA ILE A 55 6.66 5.94 -2.50
C ILE A 55 7.61 6.61 -1.50
N LYS A 56 8.93 6.43 -1.64
CA LYS A 56 9.94 7.11 -0.80
C LYS A 56 9.76 8.63 -0.86
N ASN A 57 9.58 9.19 -2.05
CA ASN A 57 9.37 10.63 -2.23
C ASN A 57 8.04 11.09 -1.60
N GLN A 58 6.96 10.31 -1.70
CA GLN A 58 5.69 10.61 -1.05
C GLN A 58 5.80 10.62 0.48
N LEU A 59 6.50 9.65 1.06
CA LEU A 59 6.73 9.59 2.51
C LEU A 59 7.58 10.77 3.01
N ASN A 60 8.62 11.14 2.27
CA ASN A 60 9.46 12.28 2.61
C ASN A 60 8.67 13.59 2.60
N ASN A 61 7.82 13.81 1.60
CA ASN A 61 7.01 15.02 1.50
C ASN A 61 5.93 15.12 2.58
N GLN A 62 5.37 13.99 3.04
CA GLN A 62 4.41 13.98 4.16
C GLN A 62 5.07 14.31 5.50
N MET A 63 6.33 13.90 5.70
CA MET A 63 7.09 14.22 6.90
C MET A 63 7.51 15.69 6.97
N THR A 64 7.73 16.36 5.84
CA THR A 64 8.10 17.78 5.79
C THR A 64 6.91 18.74 5.81
N SER A 65 5.69 18.28 5.52
CA SER A 65 4.48 19.11 5.48
C SER A 65 3.74 19.26 6.82
N ASN A 66 4.23 18.65 7.90
CA ASN A 66 3.74 18.94 9.26
C ASN A 66 4.66 20.01 9.88
N PRO A 67 4.33 21.32 9.83
CA PRO A 67 4.94 22.26 10.74
C PRO A 67 4.53 21.78 12.14
N ILE A 68 5.51 21.36 12.94
CA ILE A 68 5.35 21.25 14.38
C ILE A 68 4.88 22.64 14.81
N SER A 69 3.59 22.77 15.13
CA SER A 69 3.04 23.98 15.72
C SER A 69 3.61 24.08 17.13
N SER A 70 4.83 24.62 17.22
CA SER A 70 5.37 25.14 18.46
C SER A 70 4.73 26.50 18.73
N GLU A 71 3.46 26.49 19.15
CA GLU A 71 2.99 27.53 20.06
C GLU A 71 3.43 27.05 21.46
N GLY A 72 4.40 27.63 22.16
CA GLY A 72 4.86 29.01 22.10
C GLY A 72 3.97 29.92 22.95
N THR A 73 3.68 29.54 24.21
CA THR A 73 3.70 30.37 25.45
C THR A 73 3.24 29.54 26.63
#